data_AF-A0AAW7NYF1-F1
#
_entry.id   AF-A0AAW7NYF1-F1
#
_cell.length_a   1.000
_cell.length_b   1.000
_cell.length_c   1.000
_cell.angle_alpha   90.00
_cell.angle_beta   90.00
_cell.angle_gamma   90.00
#
_symmetry.space_group_name_H-M   'P 1'
#
loop_
_entity.id
_entity.type
_entity.pdbx_description
1 polymer ?
#
loop_
_entity_poly.entity_id
_entity_poly.type
_entity_poly.pdbx_seq_one_letter_code
_entity_poly.pdbx_strand_id
1 'polypeptide(L)' 'MPVNTVSTISPADEILKYKKLLDEGIITDEEFILKKKELLRL' A
#
# COMPACT_ATOMS: atom_id res chain seq x y z
N MET A 1 25.14 19.13 3.91
CA MET A 1 24.67 17.72 4.03
C MET A 1 23.28 17.66 3.42
N PRO A 2 23.02 16.91 2.34
CA PRO A 2 21.65 16.73 1.88
C PRO A 2 21.04 15.53 2.62
N VAL A 3 20.06 15.81 3.48
CA VAL A 3 19.13 14.80 3.98
C VAL A 3 18.22 14.41 2.82
N ASN A 4 18.65 13.42 2.03
CA ASN A 4 17.74 12.74 1.12
C ASN A 4 16.78 11.90 1.97
N THR A 5 15.73 12.53 2.50
CA THR A 5 14.51 11.84 2.90
C THR A 5 13.88 11.31 1.63
N VAL A 6 14.44 10.20 1.13
CA VAL A 6 13.69 9.30 0.28
C VAL A 6 12.47 8.93 1.10
N SER A 7 11.35 9.55 0.77
CA SER A 7 10.03 9.09 1.16
C SER A 7 9.88 7.72 0.52
N THR A 8 10.53 6.72 1.12
CA THR A 8 10.34 5.31 0.82
C THR A 8 8.92 5.05 1.25
N ILE A 9 7.96 5.35 0.38
CA ILE A 9 6.60 4.88 0.52
C ILE A 9 6.79 3.37 0.57
N SER A 10 6.79 2.84 1.79
CA SER A 10 7.09 1.44 1.98
C SER A 10 5.90 0.70 1.38
N PRO A 11 6.08 -0.51 0.81
CA PRO A 11 4.93 -1.32 0.41
C PRO A 11 3.90 -1.46 1.54
N ALA A 12 4.34 -1.33 2.81
CA ALA A 12 3.46 -1.22 3.97
C ALA A 12 2.54 0.03 3.98
N ASP A 13 3.02 1.21 3.58
CA ASP A 13 2.22 2.44 3.51
C ASP A 13 1.12 2.34 2.45
N GLU A 14 1.45 1.75 1.30
CA GLU A 14 0.45 1.49 0.26
C GLU A 14 -0.59 0.48 0.73
N ILE A 15 -0.17 -0.62 1.36
CA ILE A 15 -1.09 -1.60 1.96
C ILE A 15 -2.00 -0.93 3.01
N LEU A 16 -1.49 0.02 3.81
CA LEU A 16 -2.31 0.79 4.76
C LEU A 16 -3.37 1.65 4.07
N LYS A 17 -3.03 2.29 2.94
CA LYS A 17 -4.01 3.02 2.11
C LYS A 17 -5.06 2.08 1.54
N TYR A 18 -4.66 0.98 0.90
CA TYR A 18 -5.61 0.02 0.33
C TYR A 18 -6.51 -0.61 1.41
N LYS A 19 -5.99 -0.85 2.62
CA LYS A 19 -6.76 -1.35 3.77
C LYS A 19 -7.85 -0.36 4.15
N LYS A 20 -7.55 0.92 4.12
CA LYS A 20 -8.50 1.99 4.41
C LYS A 20 -9.57 2.11 3.31
N LEU A 21 -9.18 2.01 2.04
CA LEU A 21 -10.11 1.96 0.92
C LEU A 21 -11.05 0.75 1.00
N LEU A 22 -10.56 -0.40 1.48
CA LEU A 22 -11.36 -1.60 1.70
C LEU A 22 -12.39 -1.38 2.83
N ASP A 23 -11.96 -0.77 3.94
CA ASP A 23 -12.83 -0.43 5.07
C ASP A 23 -13.90 0.61 4.67
N GLU A 24 -13.54 1.56 3.82
CA GLU A 24 -14.46 2.54 3.21
C GLU A 24 -15.36 1.91 2.12
N GLY A 25 -15.15 0.63 1.75
CA GLY A 25 -15.91 -0.06 0.71
C GLY A 25 -15.63 0.43 -0.72
N ILE A 26 -14.50 1.13 -0.92
CA ILE A 26 -14.07 1.68 -2.22
C ILE A 26 -13.47 0.58 -3.11
N ILE A 27 -12.76 -0.37 -2.50
CA ILE A 27 -12.21 -1.55 -3.18
C ILE A 27 -12.77 -2.82 -2.54
N THR A 28 -12.72 -3.93 -3.28
CA THR A 28 -13.06 -5.26 -2.76
C THR A 28 -11.84 -5.95 -2.14
N ASP A 29 -12.07 -6.97 -1.32
CA ASP A 29 -11.00 -7.79 -0.72
C ASP A 29 -10.05 -8.37 -1.78
N GLU A 30 -10.57 -8.71 -2.96
CA GLU A 30 -9.78 -9.22 -4.08
C GLU A 30 -8.79 -8.18 -4.62
N GLU A 31 -9.25 -6.94 -4.83
CA GLU A 31 -8.41 -5.81 -5.24
C GLU A 31 -7.33 -5.50 -4.19
N PHE A 32 -7.71 -5.51 -2.91
CA PHE A 32 -6.77 -5.31 -1.81
C PHE A 32 -5.66 -6.39 -1.80
N ILE A 33 -6.04 -7.67 -1.93
CA ILE A 33 -5.09 -8.79 -1.90
C ILE A 33 -4.16 -8.77 -3.11
N LEU A 34 -4.68 -8.45 -4.30
CA LEU A 34 -3.87 -8.36 -5.52
C LEU A 34 -2.79 -7.28 -5.40
N LYS A 35 -3.20 -6.05 -5.00
CA LYS A 35 -2.25 -4.95 -4.76
C LYS A 35 -1.28 -5.28 -3.64
N LYS A 36 -1.75 -5.88 -2.54
CA LYS A 36 -0.88 -6.30 -1.43
C LYS A 36 0.20 -7.29 -1.87
N LYS A 37 -0.13 -8.27 -2.71
CA LYS A 37 0.85 -9.24 -3.24
C LYS A 37 1.86 -8.57 -4.16
N GLU A 38 1.39 -7.70 -5.05
CA GLU A 38 2.24 -6.95 -5.98
C GLU A 38 3.23 -6.03 -5.24
N LEU A 39 2.74 -5.34 -4.20
CA LEU A 39 3.55 -4.48 -3.32
C LEU A 39 4.59 -5.26 -2.53
N LEU A 40 4.23 -6.44 -2.01
CA LEU A 40 5.19 -7.32 -1.33
C LEU A 40 6.12 -8.06 -2.29
N ARG A 41 5.90 -7.95 -3.62
CA ARG A 41 6.62 -8.69 -4.68
C ARG A 41 6.68 -10.20 -4.38
N LEU A 42 5.56 -10.76 -3.92
CA LEU A 42 5.39 -12.19 -3.63
C LEU A 42 5.13 -13.03 -4.88
#